data_AF-A0A2N1NJT6-F1
#
_entry.id   AF-A0A2N1NJT6-F1
#
_cell.length_a   1.000
_cell.length_b   1.000
_cell.length_c   1.000
_cell.angle_alpha   90.00
_cell.angle_beta   90.00
_cell.angle_gamma   90.00
#
_symmetry.space_group_name_H-M   'P 1'
#
loop_
_entity.id
_entity.type
_entity.pdbx_description
1 polymer ?
#
loop_
_entity_poly.entity_id
_entity_poly.type
_entity_poly.pdbx_seq_one_letter_code
_entity_poly.pdbx_strand_id
1 'polypeptide(L)'
;MGYGWTTSNLSNINITYNGSVKFFPSSTKAETMAILTALVVCPVHGKIIINTDSQVAIDSFYKSRNLHSISPRCFNKINNNILWSSIHYIIKTLSLQVRFIKVKAHSGNNFNDIADIQAKLGRTQPTPTTILYDHLSNQTITLNWNEVIPLDKDVYKCIGTILNY
;
A
#
# COMPACT_ATOMS: atom_id res chain seq x y z
N MET A 1 -1.60 10.44 -8.29
CA MET A 1 -1.80 10.80 -6.86
C MET A 1 -0.55 10.43 -6.10
N GLY A 2 -0.13 11.26 -5.14
CA GLY A 2 1.13 11.07 -4.42
C GLY A 2 0.97 10.29 -3.13
N TYR A 3 2.06 9.71 -2.66
CA TYR A 3 2.20 9.09 -1.35
C TYR A 3 3.54 9.50 -0.73
N GLY A 4 3.66 9.40 0.58
CA GLY A 4 4.90 9.70 1.28
C GLY A 4 4.88 9.25 2.72
N TRP A 5 6.07 9.13 3.31
CA TRP A 5 6.26 8.73 4.70
C TRP A 5 7.53 9.36 5.29
N THR A 6 7.64 9.35 6.61
CA THR A 6 8.82 9.78 7.37
C THR A 6 9.09 8.83 8.53
N THR A 7 10.35 8.70 8.93
CA THR A 7 10.73 8.10 10.22
C THR A 7 10.56 9.11 11.35
N SER A 8 10.31 8.63 12.57
CA SER A 8 10.21 9.46 13.77
C SER A 8 11.13 9.03 14.92
N ASN A 9 11.83 7.91 14.79
CA ASN A 9 12.61 7.27 15.85
C ASN A 9 14.13 7.36 15.64
N LEU A 10 14.59 8.15 14.67
CA LEU A 10 16.01 8.34 14.38
C LEU A 10 16.49 9.62 15.07
N SER A 11 17.55 9.54 15.86
CA SER A 11 17.98 10.62 16.75
C SER A 11 18.52 11.86 16.02
N ASN A 12 19.11 11.67 14.83
CA ASN A 12 19.89 12.72 14.15
C ASN A 12 19.30 13.16 12.81
N ILE A 13 18.47 12.33 12.18
CA ILE A 13 17.89 12.64 10.87
C ILE A 13 16.57 11.91 10.66
N ASN A 14 15.56 12.64 10.18
CA ASN A 14 14.33 12.02 9.69
C ASN A 14 14.54 11.62 8.24
N ILE A 15 14.45 10.32 7.96
CA ILE A 15 14.41 9.83 6.59
C ILE A 15 13.00 10.05 6.06
N THR A 16 12.89 10.70 4.90
CA THR A 16 11.62 10.94 4.22
C THR A 16 11.67 10.34 2.82
N TYR A 17 10.51 9.91 2.34
CA TYR A 17 10.36 9.42 0.98
C TYR A 17 9.01 9.82 0.41
N ASN A 18 8.98 10.08 -0.90
CA ASN A 18 7.76 10.37 -1.63
C ASN A 18 7.78 9.77 -3.04
N GLY A 19 6.59 9.52 -3.58
CA GLY A 19 6.41 9.02 -4.93
C GLY A 19 5.00 9.24 -5.45
N SER A 20 4.77 8.93 -6.72
CA SER A 20 3.44 8.92 -7.33
C SER A 20 2.99 7.50 -7.64
N VAL A 21 1.68 7.25 -7.55
CA VAL A 21 1.08 5.98 -7.96
C VAL A 21 0.44 6.11 -9.34
N LYS A 22 0.64 5.10 -10.18
CA LYS A 22 -0.01 4.95 -11.50
C LYS A 22 -1.28 4.10 -11.40
N PHE A 23 -2.25 4.40 -12.27
CA PHE A 23 -3.51 3.69 -12.45
C PHE A 23 -4.43 3.67 -11.22
N PHE A 24 -5.73 3.86 -11.44
CA PHE A 24 -6.75 3.85 -10.38
C PHE A 24 -6.39 4.64 -9.10
N PRO A 25 -6.01 5.93 -9.21
CA PRO A 25 -5.62 6.73 -8.06
C PRO A 25 -6.78 6.85 -7.05
N SER A 26 -6.51 6.51 -5.79
CA SER A 26 -7.45 6.66 -4.65
C SER A 26 -6.66 6.78 -3.35
N SER A 27 -7.09 7.60 -2.38
CA SER A 27 -6.34 7.86 -1.13
C SER A 27 -5.79 6.58 -0.51
N THR A 28 -6.65 5.56 -0.40
CA THR A 28 -6.30 4.24 0.13
C THR A 28 -5.15 3.57 -0.63
N LYS A 29 -5.05 3.71 -1.95
CA LYS A 29 -3.93 3.17 -2.75
C LYS A 29 -2.62 3.91 -2.47
N ALA A 30 -2.64 5.24 -2.30
CA ALA A 30 -1.44 5.97 -1.88
C ALA A 30 -1.00 5.56 -0.48
N GLU A 31 -1.92 5.48 0.47
CA GLU A 31 -1.63 5.05 1.83
C GLU A 31 -1.04 3.63 1.87
N THR A 32 -1.62 2.71 1.09
CA THR A 32 -1.09 1.34 0.97
C THR A 32 0.31 1.33 0.34
N MET A 33 0.56 2.17 -0.67
CA MET A 33 1.89 2.30 -1.28
C MET A 33 2.93 2.92 -0.32
N ALA A 34 2.51 3.90 0.49
CA ALA A 34 3.37 4.47 1.54
C ALA A 34 3.77 3.39 2.56
N ILE A 35 2.82 2.56 3.00
CA ILE A 35 3.08 1.42 3.89
C ILE A 35 4.09 0.46 3.27
N LEU A 36 3.87 0.05 2.02
CA LEU A 36 4.77 -0.88 1.33
C LEU A 36 6.20 -0.33 1.25
N THR A 37 6.35 0.90 0.75
CA THR A 37 7.69 1.50 0.56
C THR A 37 8.40 1.79 1.88
N ALA A 38 7.67 2.11 2.95
CA ALA A 38 8.24 2.22 4.30
C ALA A 38 8.74 0.87 4.83
N LEU A 39 8.02 -0.22 4.58
CA LEU A 39 8.43 -1.56 5.01
C LEU A 39 9.62 -2.11 4.24
N VAL A 40 9.77 -1.77 2.95
CA VAL A 40 10.89 -2.22 2.11
C VAL A 40 12.24 -1.74 2.63
N VAL A 41 12.29 -0.57 3.26
CA VAL A 41 13.54 0.00 3.81
C VAL A 41 13.81 -0.41 5.27
N CYS A 42 12.93 -1.21 5.87
CA CYS A 42 13.09 -1.65 7.26
C CYS A 42 14.16 -2.75 7.38
N PRO A 43 14.88 -2.82 8.52
CA PRO A 43 15.84 -3.89 8.77
C PRO A 43 15.15 -5.23 9.00
N VAL A 44 15.85 -6.32 8.66
CA VAL A 44 15.40 -7.70 8.94
C VAL A 44 15.16 -7.88 10.44
N HIS A 45 14.11 -8.62 10.80
CA HIS A 45 13.65 -8.84 12.19
C HIS A 45 13.24 -7.56 12.93
N GLY A 46 13.00 -6.46 12.22
CA GLY A 46 12.60 -5.19 12.81
C GLY A 46 11.20 -5.22 13.45
N LYS A 47 11.06 -4.52 14.57
CA LYS A 47 9.76 -4.21 15.18
C LYS A 47 9.29 -2.84 14.73
N ILE A 48 8.31 -2.82 13.85
CA ILE A 48 7.88 -1.62 13.12
C ILE A 48 6.52 -1.16 13.64
N ILE A 49 6.44 0.10 14.03
CA ILE A 49 5.19 0.76 14.41
C ILE A 49 4.84 1.77 13.33
N ILE A 50 3.76 1.51 12.60
CA ILE A 50 3.25 2.41 11.57
C ILE A 50 2.16 3.29 12.20
N ASN A 51 2.42 4.58 12.24
CA ASN A 51 1.45 5.59 12.64
C ASN A 51 0.79 6.15 11.38
N THR A 52 -0.54 6.04 11.27
CA THR A 52 -1.29 6.53 10.11
C THR A 52 -2.63 7.07 10.54
N ASP A 53 -3.11 8.11 9.86
CA ASP A 53 -4.45 8.66 10.03
C ASP A 53 -5.51 7.94 9.18
N SER A 54 -5.14 6.96 8.38
CA SER A 54 -6.10 6.18 7.61
C SER A 54 -6.59 4.95 8.38
N GLN A 55 -7.81 5.02 8.90
CA GLN A 55 -8.47 3.85 9.48
C GLN A 55 -8.70 2.77 8.40
N VAL A 56 -9.02 3.20 7.17
CA VAL A 56 -9.28 2.29 6.05
C VAL A 56 -8.04 1.45 5.72
N ALA A 57 -6.84 2.04 5.76
CA ALA A 57 -5.59 1.31 5.53
C ALA A 57 -5.32 0.29 6.66
N ILE A 58 -5.57 0.66 7.91
CA ILE A 58 -5.42 -0.23 9.08
C ILE A 58 -6.37 -1.43 8.95
N ASP A 59 -7.66 -1.17 8.70
CA ASP A 59 -8.68 -2.20 8.59
C ASP A 59 -8.39 -3.14 7.41
N SER A 60 -7.95 -2.58 6.28
CA SER A 60 -7.57 -3.34 5.08
C SER A 60 -6.36 -4.23 5.32
N PHE A 61 -5.38 -3.79 6.11
CA PHE A 61 -4.23 -4.61 6.50
C PHE A 61 -4.67 -5.84 7.31
N TYR A 62 -5.47 -5.65 8.37
CA TYR A 62 -5.91 -6.78 9.19
C TYR A 62 -6.86 -7.71 8.44
N LYS A 63 -7.77 -7.16 7.61
CA LYS A 63 -8.65 -7.95 6.75
C LYS A 63 -7.85 -8.78 5.74
N SER A 64 -6.89 -8.16 5.06
CA SER A 64 -6.06 -8.86 4.06
C SER A 64 -5.18 -9.92 4.72
N ARG A 65 -4.61 -9.67 5.90
CA ARG A 65 -3.83 -10.64 6.67
C ARG A 65 -4.64 -11.91 6.99
N ASN A 66 -5.89 -11.73 7.43
CA ASN A 66 -6.78 -12.85 7.73
C ASN A 66 -7.18 -13.61 6.46
N LEU A 67 -7.53 -12.90 5.38
CA LEU A 67 -7.98 -13.54 4.14
C LEU A 67 -6.85 -14.22 3.37
N HIS A 68 -5.63 -13.71 3.48
CA HIS A 68 -4.44 -14.27 2.84
C HIS A 68 -4.15 -15.70 3.29
N SER A 69 -4.48 -16.07 4.53
CA SER A 69 -4.36 -17.44 5.02
C SER A 69 -5.61 -18.29 4.77
N ILE A 70 -6.79 -17.68 4.64
CA ILE A 70 -8.07 -18.40 4.64
C ILE A 70 -8.61 -18.67 3.23
N SER A 71 -8.61 -17.68 2.33
CA SER A 71 -9.29 -17.81 1.04
C SER A 71 -8.68 -16.90 -0.04
N PRO A 72 -7.96 -17.49 -1.02
CA PRO A 72 -7.43 -16.74 -2.16
C PRO A 72 -8.53 -15.99 -2.94
N ARG A 73 -9.71 -16.59 -3.09
CA ARG A 73 -10.86 -15.97 -3.77
C ARG A 73 -11.34 -14.71 -3.05
N CYS A 74 -11.50 -14.76 -1.73
CA CYS A 74 -11.93 -13.61 -0.95
C CYS A 74 -10.84 -12.53 -0.90
N PHE A 75 -9.56 -12.94 -0.88
CA PHE A 75 -8.43 -12.01 -0.96
C PHE A 75 -8.41 -11.23 -2.28
N ASN A 76 -8.67 -11.90 -3.40
CA ASN A 76 -8.73 -11.24 -4.73
C ASN A 76 -9.89 -10.24 -4.90
N LYS A 77 -10.88 -10.23 -4.00
CA LYS A 77 -11.94 -9.21 -3.97
C LYS A 77 -11.56 -7.96 -3.19
N ILE A 78 -10.46 -7.97 -2.46
CA ILE A 78 -9.99 -6.79 -1.72
C ILE A 78 -9.37 -5.81 -2.71
N ASN A 79 -9.71 -4.53 -2.59
CA ASN A 79 -9.05 -3.48 -3.37
C ASN A 79 -7.56 -3.40 -3.01
N ASN A 80 -6.73 -3.12 -4.00
CA ASN A 80 -5.27 -3.08 -3.89
C ASN A 80 -4.68 -4.43 -3.45
N ASN A 81 -5.32 -5.56 -3.80
CA ASN A 81 -4.86 -6.92 -3.46
C ASN A 81 -3.37 -7.14 -3.80
N ILE A 82 -2.90 -6.66 -4.95
CA ILE A 82 -1.49 -6.76 -5.36
C ILE A 82 -0.58 -6.08 -4.34
N LEU A 83 -0.91 -4.85 -3.92
CA LEU A 83 -0.13 -4.12 -2.91
C LEU A 83 -0.13 -4.85 -1.56
N TRP A 84 -1.28 -5.39 -1.15
CA TRP A 84 -1.37 -6.17 0.09
C TRP A 84 -0.56 -7.47 0.02
N SER A 85 -0.58 -8.18 -1.12
CA SER A 85 0.26 -9.35 -1.35
C SER A 85 1.75 -8.98 -1.24
N SER A 86 2.17 -7.87 -1.85
CA SER A 86 3.55 -7.37 -1.72
C SER A 86 3.91 -7.03 -0.28
N ILE A 87 3.01 -6.38 0.47
CA ILE A 87 3.23 -6.06 1.89
C ILE A 87 3.41 -7.33 2.71
N HIS A 88 2.52 -8.32 2.56
CA HIS A 88 2.62 -9.59 3.29
C HIS A 88 3.88 -10.37 2.92
N TYR A 89 4.29 -10.33 1.64
CA TYR A 89 5.55 -10.90 1.17
C TYR A 89 6.75 -10.24 1.86
N ILE A 90 6.84 -8.91 1.86
CA ILE A 90 7.94 -8.17 2.50
C ILE A 90 8.00 -8.44 4.00
N ILE A 91 6.86 -8.41 4.69
CA ILE A 91 6.78 -8.72 6.13
C ILE A 91 7.30 -10.12 6.42
N LYS A 92 6.93 -11.12 5.60
CA LYS A 92 7.38 -12.50 5.75
C LYS A 92 8.89 -12.63 5.47
N THR A 93 9.35 -12.08 4.34
CA THR A 93 10.75 -12.17 3.90
C THR A 93 11.71 -11.50 4.87
N LEU A 94 11.34 -10.32 5.38
CA LEU A 94 12.15 -9.58 6.36
C LEU A 94 11.84 -10.00 7.81
N SER A 95 10.92 -10.94 8.04
CA SER A 95 10.48 -11.39 9.38
C SER A 95 10.10 -10.23 10.32
N LEU A 96 9.36 -9.26 9.81
CA LEU A 96 9.01 -8.03 10.54
C LEU A 96 7.87 -8.25 11.53
N GLN A 97 7.95 -7.58 12.68
CA GLN A 97 6.84 -7.44 13.61
C GLN A 97 6.17 -6.09 13.42
N VAL A 98 5.09 -6.05 12.62
CA VAL A 98 4.38 -4.82 12.28
C VAL A 98 3.17 -4.60 13.18
N ARG A 99 3.05 -3.39 13.75
CA ARG A 99 1.87 -2.91 14.48
C ARG A 99 1.42 -1.56 13.93
N PHE A 100 0.12 -1.39 13.79
CA PHE A 100 -0.48 -0.11 13.38
C PHE A 100 -1.01 0.67 14.58
N ILE A 101 -0.85 2.00 14.54
CA ILE A 101 -1.44 2.94 15.50
C ILE A 101 -2.19 4.01 14.71
N LYS A 102 -3.47 4.19 15.02
CA LYS A 102 -4.28 5.25 14.44
C LYS A 102 -3.88 6.58 15.08
N VAL A 103 -3.47 7.55 14.26
CA VAL A 103 -3.31 8.94 14.68
C VAL A 103 -4.52 9.77 14.23
N LYS A 104 -4.81 10.86 14.95
CA LYS A 104 -5.91 11.77 14.58
C LYS A 104 -5.43 12.71 13.48
N ALA A 105 -6.15 12.75 12.36
CA ALA A 105 -5.87 13.71 11.29
C ALA A 105 -5.99 15.14 11.84
N HIS A 106 -5.13 16.04 11.36
CA HIS A 106 -5.13 17.46 11.73
C HIS A 106 -5.05 17.74 13.24
N SER A 107 -4.34 16.88 13.98
CA SER A 107 -4.11 17.04 15.42
C SER A 107 -2.80 17.78 15.76
N GLY A 108 -2.11 18.33 14.77
CA GLY A 108 -0.80 18.97 14.95
C GLY A 108 0.33 17.98 15.21
N ASN A 109 0.20 16.73 14.76
CA ASN A 109 1.27 15.75 14.83
C ASN A 109 2.31 16.06 13.74
N ASN A 110 3.44 16.63 14.16
CA ASN A 110 4.52 17.07 13.27
C ASN A 110 4.96 15.99 12.26
N PHE A 111 5.05 14.72 12.66
CA PHE A 111 5.47 13.65 11.73
C PHE A 111 4.38 13.28 10.73
N ASN A 112 3.12 13.34 11.13
CA ASN A 112 2.00 13.16 10.20
C ASN A 112 1.93 14.31 9.19
N ASP A 113 2.14 15.55 9.65
CA ASP A 113 2.15 16.72 8.77
C ASP A 113 3.32 16.66 7.77
N ILE A 114 4.49 16.16 8.18
CA ILE A 114 5.61 15.88 7.27
C ILE A 114 5.20 14.82 6.24
N ALA A 115 4.57 13.72 6.66
CA ALA A 115 4.11 12.67 5.74
C ALA A 115 3.09 13.21 4.72
N ASP A 116 2.17 14.08 5.13
CA ASP A 116 1.21 14.74 4.24
C ASP A 116 1.91 15.67 3.24
N ILE A 117 2.92 16.42 3.67
CA ILE A 117 3.78 17.21 2.77
C ILE A 117 4.47 16.31 1.76
N GLN A 118 5.05 15.18 2.21
CA GLN A 118 5.68 14.21 1.32
C GLN A 118 4.68 13.63 0.31
N ALA A 119 3.45 13.30 0.71
CA ALA A 119 2.42 12.86 -0.23
C ALA A 119 2.04 13.93 -1.25
N LYS A 120 2.00 15.21 -0.85
CA LYS A 120 1.76 16.33 -1.76
C LYS A 120 2.88 16.52 -2.78
N LEU A 121 4.14 16.37 -2.36
CA LEU A 121 5.32 16.40 -3.24
C LEU A 121 5.36 15.16 -4.16
N GLY A 122 5.04 13.99 -3.62
CA GLY A 122 4.97 12.75 -4.38
C GLY A 122 4.01 12.85 -5.56
N ARG A 123 2.92 13.63 -5.45
CA ARG A 123 1.94 13.82 -6.52
C ARG A 123 2.57 14.46 -7.78
N THR A 124 3.60 15.28 -7.62
CA THR A 124 4.27 15.98 -8.73
C THR A 124 5.44 15.20 -9.31
N GLN A 125 5.74 14.00 -8.78
CA GLN A 125 6.80 13.15 -9.33
C GLN A 125 6.44 12.67 -10.73
N PRO A 126 7.32 12.87 -11.74
CA PRO A 126 7.01 12.63 -13.15
C PRO A 126 6.91 11.13 -13.47
N THR A 127 7.70 10.31 -12.79
CA THR A 127 7.74 8.85 -12.96
C THR A 127 7.01 8.17 -11.81
N PRO A 128 5.86 7.52 -12.08
CA PRO A 128 5.16 6.76 -11.05
C PRO A 128 5.91 5.52 -10.61
N THR A 129 5.85 5.22 -9.31
CA THR A 129 6.38 4.00 -8.74
C THR A 129 5.56 2.80 -9.23
N THR A 130 6.26 1.80 -9.76
CA THR A 130 5.69 0.56 -10.26
C THR A 130 6.26 -0.61 -9.46
N ILE A 131 5.43 -1.61 -9.17
CA ILE A 131 5.85 -2.82 -8.47
C ILE A 131 5.82 -3.96 -9.48
N LEU A 132 6.89 -4.74 -9.51
CA LEU A 132 6.92 -6.02 -10.20
C LEU A 132 6.29 -7.06 -9.28
N TYR A 133 5.18 -7.66 -9.72
CA TYR A 133 4.37 -8.58 -8.91
C TYR A 133 4.35 -10.02 -9.43
N ASP A 134 5.00 -10.28 -10.56
CA ASP A 134 5.01 -11.59 -11.24
C ASP A 134 5.64 -12.73 -10.43
N HIS A 135 6.35 -12.39 -9.35
CA HIS A 135 7.03 -13.34 -8.46
C HIS A 135 6.28 -13.59 -7.14
N LEU A 136 5.09 -13.01 -6.95
CA LEU A 136 4.33 -13.19 -5.71
C LEU A 136 3.67 -14.58 -5.69
N SER A 137 4.20 -15.48 -4.86
CA SER A 137 3.79 -16.90 -4.76
C SER A 137 2.30 -17.14 -4.51
N ASN A 138 1.59 -16.14 -3.98
CA ASN A 138 0.20 -16.26 -3.54
C ASN A 138 -0.79 -15.57 -4.49
N GLN A 139 -0.33 -15.00 -5.60
CA GLN A 139 -1.22 -14.53 -6.66
C GLN A 139 -1.39 -15.63 -7.70
N THR A 140 -2.55 -16.28 -7.67
CA THR A 140 -2.82 -17.39 -8.62
C THR A 140 -2.94 -16.87 -10.05
N ILE A 141 -3.53 -15.68 -10.26
CA ILE A 141 -3.70 -15.01 -11.55
C ILE A 141 -3.84 -13.50 -11.29
N THR A 142 -3.07 -12.67 -12.00
CA THR A 142 -3.32 -11.22 -12.13
C THR A 142 -3.96 -10.98 -13.50
N LEU A 143 -5.16 -10.40 -13.53
CA LEU A 143 -5.79 -10.02 -14.79
C LEU A 143 -5.25 -8.66 -15.24
N ASN A 144 -4.80 -8.59 -16.50
CA ASN A 144 -4.35 -7.35 -17.11
C ASN A 144 -5.38 -6.86 -18.13
N TRP A 145 -5.70 -5.58 -18.08
CA TRP A 145 -6.41 -4.93 -19.18
C TRP A 145 -5.40 -4.55 -20.27
N ASN A 146 -5.63 -5.05 -21.48
CA ASN A 146 -4.76 -4.87 -22.65
C ASN A 146 -3.29 -5.23 -22.39
N GLU A 147 -3.01 -6.23 -21.54
CA GLU A 147 -1.64 -6.63 -21.15
C GLU A 147 -0.79 -5.52 -20.47
N VAL A 148 -1.40 -4.37 -20.12
CA VAL A 148 -0.67 -3.19 -19.64
C VAL A 148 -1.12 -2.76 -18.24
N ILE A 149 -2.41 -2.90 -17.91
CA ILE A 149 -2.97 -2.38 -16.67
C ILE A 149 -3.40 -3.54 -15.78
N PRO A 150 -2.66 -3.83 -14.69
CA PRO A 150 -3.12 -4.84 -13.73
C PRO A 150 -4.40 -4.38 -13.05
N LEU A 151 -5.40 -5.27 -13.04
CA LEU A 151 -6.63 -5.10 -12.30
C LEU A 151 -6.37 -5.45 -10.83
N ASP A 152 -6.18 -4.40 -10.03
CA ASP A 152 -5.96 -4.47 -8.58
C ASP A 152 -7.25 -4.22 -7.77
N LYS A 153 -8.41 -4.49 -8.38
CA LYS A 153 -9.74 -4.30 -7.81
C LYS A 153 -10.60 -5.55 -8.01
N ASP A 154 -11.76 -5.59 -7.35
CA ASP A 154 -12.74 -6.64 -7.55
C ASP A 154 -13.11 -6.78 -9.04
N VAL A 155 -12.73 -7.92 -9.63
CA VAL A 155 -12.91 -8.23 -11.05
C VAL A 155 -14.37 -8.10 -11.47
N TYR A 156 -15.31 -8.48 -10.60
CA TYR A 156 -16.75 -8.38 -10.90
C TYR A 156 -17.22 -6.93 -11.02
N LYS A 157 -16.52 -5.97 -10.41
CA LYS A 157 -16.80 -4.54 -10.57
C LYS A 157 -16.10 -3.94 -11.79
N CYS A 158 -15.12 -4.64 -12.35
CA CYS A 158 -14.38 -4.23 -13.54
C CYS A 158 -15.02 -4.78 -14.83
N ILE A 159 -15.78 -5.86 -14.75
CA ILE A 159 -16.59 -6.38 -15.86
C ILE A 159 -17.92 -5.63 -15.85
N GLY A 160 -18.04 -4.59 -16.67
CA GLY A 160 -19.35 -4.05 -17.04
C GLY A 160 -20.08 -5.05 -17.93
N THR A 161 -21.41 -5.12 -17.83
CA THR A 161 -22.22 -5.75 -18.87
C THR A 161 -21.88 -5.07 -20.19
N ILE A 162 -21.35 -5.79 -21.17
CA ILE A 162 -21.27 -5.31 -22.54
C ILE A 162 -22.73 -5.18 -23.00
N LEU A 163 -23.33 -4.02 -22.79
CA LEU A 163 -24.55 -3.66 -23.49
C LEU A 163 -24.12 -3.41 -24.93
N ASN A 164 -24.59 -4.26 -25.83
CA ASN A 164 -24.33 -4.18 -27.26
C ASN A 164 -24.53 -2.73 -27.73
N TYR A 165 -23.43 -2.12 -28.20
CA TYR A 165 -23.48 -0.91 -29.03
C TYR A 165 -23.70 -1.32 -30.48
#